data_AF-A0A6P0XAV5-F1
#
_entry.id   AF-A0A6P0XAV5-F1
#
_cell.length_a   1.000
_cell.length_b   1.000
_cell.length_c   1.000
_cell.angle_alpha   90.00
_cell.angle_beta   90.00
_cell.angle_gamma   90.00
#
_symmetry.space_group_name_H-M   'P 1'
#
loop_
_entity.id
_entity.type
_entity.pdbx_description
1 polymer ?
#
loop_
_entity_poly.entity_id
_entity_poly.type
_entity_poly.pdbx_seq_one_letter_code
_entity_poly.pdbx_strand_id
1 'polypeptide(L)'
;MRMVLQAHVEGSSLRGMSRVVNLADNTVVSLVTAASQKGQMIHNPHVENINTSQISSDEFWSFVQKKRVRNSGVSPECKTHSRHKKTLR
;
A
#
# COMPACT_ATOMS: atom_id res chain seq x y z
N MET A 1 1.79 17.42 14.37
CA MET A 1 1.47 16.17 13.62
C MET A 1 0.72 16.42 12.31
N ARG A 2 -0.26 17.33 12.24
CA ARG A 2 -1.01 17.65 10.98
C ARG A 2 -0.10 17.95 9.77
N MET A 3 1.00 18.68 10.00
CA MET A 3 1.94 19.09 8.96
C MET A 3 2.55 17.91 8.17
N VAL A 4 2.79 16.76 8.81
CA VAL A 4 3.35 15.57 8.15
C VAL A 4 2.35 14.99 7.15
N LEU A 5 1.08 14.86 7.57
CA LEU A 5 0.03 14.31 6.70
C LEU A 5 -0.30 15.27 5.54
N GLN A 6 -0.35 16.58 5.83
CA GLN A 6 -0.57 17.60 4.81
C GLN A 6 0.53 17.57 3.74
N ALA A 7 1.79 17.62 4.16
CA ALA A 7 2.93 17.58 3.24
C ALA A 7 2.98 16.27 2.44
N HIS A 8 2.57 15.14 3.03
CA HIS A 8 2.48 13.86 2.33
C HIS A 8 1.43 13.87 1.22
N VAL A 9 0.24 14.42 1.47
CA VAL A 9 -0.84 14.57 0.48
C VAL A 9 -0.42 15.51 -0.66
N GLU A 10 0.39 16.54 -0.35
CA GLU A 10 0.96 17.45 -1.34
C GLU A 10 2.12 16.84 -2.16
N GLY A 11 2.51 15.59 -1.87
CA GLY A 11 3.55 14.88 -2.62
C GLY A 11 4.98 15.10 -2.12
N SER A 12 5.15 15.64 -0.91
CA SER A 12 6.49 15.80 -0.31
C SER A 12 7.14 14.44 0.00
N SER A 13 8.43 14.32 -0.30
CA SER A 13 9.20 13.13 0.06
C SER A 13 9.32 12.96 1.58
N LEU A 14 9.40 11.71 2.05
CA LEU A 14 9.58 11.38 3.48
C LEU A 14 10.81 12.09 4.09
N ARG A 15 11.92 12.13 3.35
CA ARG A 15 13.14 12.86 3.76
C ARG A 15 12.93 14.38 3.81
N GLY A 16 12.18 14.94 2.86
CA GLY A 16 11.84 16.37 2.88
C GLY A 16 11.04 16.72 4.13
N MET A 17 10.03 15.91 4.44
CA MET A 17 9.19 16.10 5.63
C MET A 17 9.98 15.97 6.93
N SER A 18 10.87 14.98 7.02
CA SER A 18 11.78 14.79 8.16
C SER A 18 12.63 16.03 8.46
N ARG A 19 13.18 16.68 7.42
CA ARG A 19 13.94 17.94 7.55
C ARG A 19 13.08 19.14 7.97
N VAL A 20 11.89 19.28 7.40
CA VAL A 20 10.99 20.42 7.69
C VAL A 20 10.41 20.33 9.10
N VAL A 21 10.01 19.13 9.52
CA VAL A 21 9.33 18.89 10.81
C VAL A 21 10.33 18.52 11.92
N ASN A 22 11.61 18.33 11.59
CA ASN A 22 12.68 17.92 12.50
C ASN A 22 12.33 16.63 13.29
N LEU A 23 11.85 15.61 12.56
CA LEU A 23 11.54 14.28 13.09
C LEU A 23 12.42 13.24 12.43
N ALA A 24 12.73 12.16 13.15
CA ALA A 24 13.44 11.03 12.55
C ALA A 24 12.62 10.41 11.40
N ASP A 25 13.30 9.99 10.32
CA ASP A 25 12.67 9.36 9.14
C ASP A 25 11.74 8.21 9.53
N ASN A 26 12.16 7.36 10.47
CA ASN A 26 11.37 6.22 10.95
C ASN A 26 10.06 6.66 11.63
N THR A 27 10.07 7.78 12.36
CA THR A 27 8.87 8.34 12.99
C THR A 27 7.91 8.84 11.93
N VAL A 28 8.40 9.56 10.92
CA VAL A 28 7.59 10.03 9.78
C VAL A 28 6.93 8.85 9.06
N VAL A 29 7.71 7.79 8.77
CA VAL A 29 7.20 6.56 8.16
C VAL A 29 6.10 5.94 9.01
N SER A 30 6.33 5.76 10.32
CA SER A 30 5.33 5.15 11.22
C SER A 30 4.02 5.93 11.27
N LEU A 31 4.09 7.27 11.27
CA LEU A 31 2.92 8.14 11.27
C LEU A 31 2.10 8.02 9.98
N VAL A 32 2.78 8.01 8.82
CA VAL A 32 2.13 7.84 7.52
C VAL A 32 1.49 6.46 7.44
N THR A 33 2.19 5.39 7.84
CA THR A 33 1.64 4.03 7.83
C THR A 33 0.41 3.90 8.72
N ALA A 34 0.43 4.44 9.94
CA ALA A 34 -0.71 4.43 10.84
C ALA A 34 -1.92 5.19 10.25
N ALA A 35 -1.67 6.33 9.59
CA ALA A 35 -2.71 7.08 8.91
C ALA A 35 -3.31 6.31 7.72
N SER A 36 -2.48 5.64 6.91
CA SER A 36 -2.94 4.80 5.80
C SER A 36 -3.82 3.65 6.27
N GLN A 37 -3.42 2.95 7.33
CA GLN A 37 -4.20 1.85 7.92
C GLN A 37 -5.58 2.34 8.39
N LYS A 38 -5.61 3.46 9.11
CA LYS A 38 -6.87 4.07 9.55
C LYS A 38 -7.72 4.53 8.37
N GLY A 39 -7.11 5.09 7.32
CA GLY A 39 -7.80 5.47 6.09
C GLY A 39 -8.49 4.28 5.43
N GLN A 40 -7.80 3.13 5.36
CA GLN A 40 -8.36 1.89 4.83
C GLN A 40 -9.53 1.37 5.68
N MET A 41 -9.41 1.41 7.02
CA MET A 41 -10.49 1.00 7.92
C MET A 41 -11.75 1.85 7.77
N ILE A 42 -11.60 3.14 7.42
CA ILE A 42 -12.73 4.02 7.13
C ILE A 42 -13.27 3.75 5.73
N HIS A 43 -12.40 3.61 4.73
CA HIS A 43 -12.80 3.41 3.33
C HIS A 43 -13.59 2.11 3.12
N ASN A 44 -13.09 0.98 3.63
CA ASN A 44 -13.68 -0.34 3.40
C ASN A 44 -15.20 -0.43 3.71
N PRO A 45 -15.70 -0.01 4.88
CA PRO A 45 -17.13 -0.07 5.17
C PRO A 45 -17.98 0.95 4.38
N HIS A 46 -17.37 2.03 3.87
CA HIS A 46 -18.09 3.01 3.05
C HIS A 46 -18.19 2.59 1.59
N VAL A 47 -17.30 1.71 1.13
CA VAL A 47 -17.22 1.25 -0.27
C VAL A 47 -17.59 -0.24 -0.34
N GLU A 48 -18.76 -0.57 0.21
CA GLU A 48 -19.34 -1.91 0.17
C GLU A 48 -20.81 -1.83 -0.28
N ASN A 49 -21.22 -2.73 -1.19
CA ASN A 49 -22.60 -2.83 -1.71
C ASN A 49 -23.20 -1.50 -2.22
N ILE A 50 -22.40 -0.67 -2.88
CA ILE A 50 -22.87 0.60 -3.45
C ILE A 50 -23.82 0.31 -4.62
N ASN A 51 -25.03 0.86 -4.56
CA ASN A 51 -25.97 0.80 -5.68
C ASN A 51 -25.53 1.77 -6.79
N THR A 52 -24.81 1.27 -7.78
CA THR A 52 -24.32 2.04 -8.93
C THR A 52 -24.82 1.45 -10.25
N SER A 53 -25.27 2.30 -11.18
CA SER A 53 -25.70 1.87 -12.51
C SER A 53 -24.54 1.49 -13.44
N GLN A 54 -23.36 2.07 -13.23
CA GLN A 54 -22.15 1.83 -14.01
C GLN A 54 -20.92 1.88 -13.10
N ILE A 55 -19.94 1.03 -13.37
CA ILE A 55 -18.65 0.98 -12.68
C ILE A 55 -17.57 1.13 -13.75
N SER A 56 -16.72 2.15 -13.59
CA SER A 56 -15.53 2.36 -14.40
C SER A 56 -14.28 2.04 -13.57
N SER A 57 -13.37 1.27 -14.14
CA SER A 57 -12.09 0.93 -13.53
C SER A 57 -10.96 1.50 -14.39
N ASP A 58 -9.98 2.11 -13.74
CA ASP A 58 -8.75 2.60 -14.36
C ASP A 58 -7.54 1.95 -13.69
N GLU A 59 -6.44 1.83 -14.43
CA GLU A 59 -5.21 1.20 -13.95
C GLU A 59 -4.17 2.27 -13.59
N PHE A 60 -3.67 2.20 -12.35
CA PHE A 60 -2.55 3.01 -11.92
C PHE A 60 -1.26 2.20 -11.88
N TRP A 61 -0.24 2.69 -12.59
CA TRP A 61 1.06 2.03 -12.69
C TRP A 61 2.11 2.75 -11.84
N SER A 62 2.84 2.01 -11.02
CA SER A 62 4.00 2.53 -10.30
C SER A 62 5.18 1.58 -10.42
N PHE A 63 6.38 2.15 -10.53
CA PHE A 63 7.60 1.35 -10.55
C PHE A 63 7.94 0.90 -9.12
N VAL A 64 7.78 -0.38 -8.84
CA VAL A 64 8.12 -0.98 -7.54
C VAL A 64 9.37 -1.83 -7.68
N GLN A 65 10.45 -1.40 -7.03
CA GLN A 65 11.68 -2.21 -6.99
C GLN A 65 11.48 -3.44 -6.10
N LYS A 66 11.75 -4.62 -6.65
CA LYS A 66 11.86 -5.87 -5.89
C LYS A 66 13.29 -6.06 -5.42
N LYS A 67 13.49 -6.15 -4.10
CA LYS A 67 14.81 -6.52 -3.56
C LYS A 67 15.21 -7.89 -4.12
N ARG A 68 16.40 -7.98 -4.70
CA ARG A 68 16.98 -9.24 -5.16
C ARG A 68 17.09 -10.19 -3.96
N VAL A 69 16.35 -11.29 -4.00
CA VAL A 69 16.46 -12.35 -2.99
C VAL A 69 17.84 -12.99 -3.15
N ARG A 70 18.58 -13.16 -2.05
CA ARG A 70 19.94 -13.72 -2.05
C ARG A 70 20.01 -15.16 -2.59
N ASN A 71 18.89 -15.88 -2.60
CA ASN A 71 18.75 -17.19 -3.24
C ASN A 71 17.79 -17.09 -4.44
N SER A 72 18.31 -17.40 -5.62
CA SER A 72 17.56 -17.62 -6.84
C SER A 72 16.58 -18.79 -6.65
N GLY A 73 15.29 -18.49 -6.63
CA GLY A 73 14.24 -19.51 -6.67
C GLY A 73 13.02 -19.13 -5.83
N VAL A 74 12.01 -18.60 -6.53
CA VAL A 74 10.61 -18.48 -6.08
C VAL A 74 10.31 -17.33 -5.11
N SER A 75 9.45 -16.43 -5.58
CA SER A 75 8.74 -15.47 -4.72
C SER A 75 7.52 -16.16 -4.10
N PRO A 76 7.24 -15.98 -2.79
CA PRO A 76 6.19 -16.73 -2.09
C PRO A 76 4.77 -16.51 -2.65
N GLU A 77 4.55 -15.41 -3.36
CA GLU A 77 3.29 -15.11 -4.08
C GLU A 77 2.93 -16.15 -5.16
N CYS A 78 3.90 -16.93 -5.67
CA CYS A 78 3.66 -17.94 -6.71
C CYS A 78 3.35 -19.35 -6.15
N LYS A 79 3.29 -19.55 -4.83
CA LYS A 79 3.09 -20.89 -4.22
C LYS A 79 1.63 -21.23 -3.87
N THR A 80 0.72 -20.27 -3.83
CA THR A 80 -0.65 -20.49 -3.32
C THR A 80 -1.65 -21.00 -4.37
N HIS A 81 -1.33 -20.94 -5.68
CA HIS A 81 -2.26 -21.34 -6.75
C HIS A 81 -2.14 -22.79 -7.25
N SER A 82 -1.34 -23.66 -6.62
CA SER A 82 -1.10 -25.04 -7.11
C SER A 82 -1.67 -26.17 -6.24
N ARG A 83 -2.69 -25.92 -5.40
CA ARG A 83 -3.24 -26.97 -4.50
C ARG A 83 -4.65 -27.50 -4.81
N HIS A 84 -5.22 -27.22 -5.98
CA HIS A 84 -6.62 -27.62 -6.26
C HIS A 84 -6.88 -28.21 -7.66
N LYS A 85 -5.94 -28.96 -8.25
CA LYS A 85 -6.25 -29.84 -9.41
C LYS A 85 -5.39 -31.10 -9.41
N LYS A 86 -5.64 -32.03 -8.48
CA LYS A 86 -5.23 -33.44 -8.62
C LYS A 86 -6.08 -34.35 -7.72
N THR A 87 -7.38 -34.38 -8.00
CA THR A 87 -8.25 -35.52 -7.67
C THR A 87 -9.48 -35.41 -8.55
N LEU A 88 -9.47 -36.10 -9.69
CA LEU A 88 -10.65 -36.60 -10.41
C LEU A 88 -10.15 -37.45 -11.58
N ARG A 89 -10.23 -38.77 -11.36
CA ARG A 89 -10.06 -39.92 -12.26
C ARG A 89 -8.66 -40.20 -12.80
#